data_AF-A0A7S2LU44-F1
#
_entry.id   AF-A0A7S2LU44-F1
#
_cell.length_a   1.000
_cell.length_b   1.000
_cell.length_c   1.000
_cell.angle_alpha   90.00
_cell.angle_beta   90.00
_cell.angle_gamma   90.00
#
_symmetry.space_group_name_H-M   'P 1'
#
loop_
_entity.id
_entity.type
_entity.pdbx_description
1 polymer ?
#
loop_
_entity_poly.entity_id
_entity_poly.type
_entity_poly.pdbx_seq_one_letter_code
_entity_poly.pdbx_strand_id
1 'polypeptide(L)'
;SPEFCRVLIEAYPGSERISNADGVLPLHFAARGNSVAAVEHLHKLYPDAINHASTLGHYPIHYVITDLIRRTNPTVAVDIVKFLLDCNPNVKLQMVDGLSLLYFACLLECNDLNTDAVLGILKTIYDANPEAIEDINIASSIYGYHPQVQAFINDELVYVRRAKDHGLMTTPVHNGQLPLHTALC
;
A
#
# COMPACT_ATOMS: atom_id res chain seq x y z
N SER A 1 -10.54 -10.70 -16.97
CA SER A 1 -9.64 -11.85 -17.20
C SER A 1 -8.39 -11.32 -17.87
N PRO A 2 -7.18 -11.69 -17.39
CA PRO A 2 -5.90 -11.29 -18.00
C PRO A 2 -5.77 -11.66 -19.48
N GLU A 3 -6.33 -12.79 -19.87
CA GLU A 3 -6.32 -13.33 -21.23
C GLU A 3 -7.15 -12.45 -22.16
N PHE A 4 -8.35 -12.06 -21.71
CA PHE A 4 -9.18 -11.14 -22.48
C PHE A 4 -8.54 -9.74 -22.58
N CYS A 5 -7.89 -9.27 -21.51
CA CYS A 5 -7.12 -8.01 -21.57
C CYS A 5 -6.01 -8.07 -22.63
N ARG A 6 -5.28 -9.19 -22.74
CA ARG A 6 -4.25 -9.38 -23.78
C ARG A 6 -4.84 -9.30 -25.19
N VAL A 7 -5.94 -10.00 -25.44
CA VAL A 7 -6.62 -9.99 -26.75
C VAL A 7 -7.02 -8.57 -27.17
N LEU A 8 -7.54 -7.76 -26.24
CA LEU A 8 -7.92 -6.37 -26.53
C LEU A 8 -6.72 -5.49 -26.87
N ILE A 9 -5.60 -5.66 -26.16
CA ILE A 9 -4.36 -4.90 -26.41
C ILE A 9 -3.74 -5.32 -27.75
N GLU A 10 -3.77 -6.61 -28.09
CA GLU A 10 -3.29 -7.11 -29.39
C GLU A 10 -4.13 -6.57 -30.55
N ALA A 11 -5.45 -6.48 -30.38
CA ALA A 11 -6.35 -5.91 -31.37
C ALA A 11 -6.21 -4.39 -31.52
N TYR A 12 -5.84 -3.67 -30.45
CA TYR A 12 -5.61 -2.23 -30.47
C TYR A 12 -4.40 -1.82 -29.62
N PRO A 13 -3.17 -1.95 -30.17
CA PRO A 13 -1.94 -1.55 -29.48
C PRO A 13 -1.91 -0.06 -29.16
N GLY A 14 -1.45 0.30 -27.96
CA GLY A 14 -1.46 1.69 -27.45
C GLY A 14 -2.68 2.00 -26.59
N SER A 15 -3.72 1.16 -26.62
CA SER A 15 -4.89 1.30 -25.75
C SER A 15 -4.55 1.23 -24.26
N GLU A 16 -3.45 0.57 -23.88
CA GLU A 16 -2.93 0.52 -22.51
C GLU A 16 -2.55 1.91 -21.95
N ARG A 17 -2.42 2.91 -22.83
CA ARG A 17 -2.00 4.30 -22.52
C ARG A 17 -3.16 5.29 -22.58
N ILE A 18 -4.35 4.85 -22.98
CA ILE A 18 -5.51 5.72 -23.15
C ILE A 18 -6.32 5.73 -21.86
N SER A 19 -6.47 6.91 -21.26
CA SER A 19 -7.31 7.09 -20.08
C SER A 19 -8.78 7.31 -20.47
N ASN A 20 -9.69 7.01 -19.54
CA ASN A 20 -11.07 7.50 -19.64
C ASN A 20 -11.14 9.02 -19.34
N ALA A 21 -12.36 9.57 -19.28
CA ALA A 21 -12.61 11.00 -19.00
C ALA A 21 -12.10 11.46 -17.61
N ASP A 22 -11.89 10.53 -16.68
CA ASP A 22 -11.39 10.80 -15.32
C ASP A 22 -9.87 10.62 -15.22
N GLY A 23 -9.15 10.51 -16.33
CA GLY A 23 -7.70 10.25 -16.32
C GLY A 23 -7.33 8.83 -15.84
N VAL A 24 -8.31 7.92 -15.78
CA VAL A 24 -8.08 6.55 -15.29
C VAL A 24 -7.57 5.67 -16.43
N LEU A 25 -6.26 5.37 -16.40
CA LEU A 25 -5.61 4.39 -17.28
C LEU A 25 -6.03 2.93 -16.98
N PRO A 26 -5.85 1.99 -17.94
CA PRO A 26 -6.05 0.57 -17.74
C PRO A 26 -5.33 -0.02 -16.52
N LEU A 27 -4.14 0.47 -16.16
CA LEU A 27 -3.42 0.01 -14.97
C LEU A 27 -4.19 0.29 -13.67
N HIS A 28 -4.92 1.42 -13.56
CA HIS A 28 -5.78 1.70 -12.41
C HIS A 28 -6.93 0.71 -12.33
N PHE A 29 -7.56 0.36 -13.46
CA PHE A 29 -8.63 -0.63 -13.48
C PHE A 29 -8.13 -2.01 -13.09
N ALA A 30 -6.95 -2.41 -13.58
CA ALA A 30 -6.33 -3.67 -13.17
C ALA A 30 -5.97 -3.67 -11.68
N ALA A 31 -5.52 -2.52 -11.14
CA ALA A 31 -5.23 -2.36 -9.73
C ALA A 31 -6.47 -2.57 -8.84
N ARG A 32 -7.70 -2.25 -9.30
CA ARG A 32 -8.95 -2.58 -8.59
C ARG A 32 -9.30 -4.07 -8.63
N GLY A 33 -8.81 -4.80 -9.62
CA GLY A 33 -9.14 -6.20 -9.87
C GLY A 33 -8.33 -7.18 -9.01
N ASN A 34 -8.75 -8.45 -9.01
CA ASN A 34 -8.07 -9.55 -8.28
C ASN A 34 -7.07 -10.31 -9.16
N SER A 35 -6.19 -9.60 -9.87
CA SER A 35 -5.17 -10.26 -10.70
C SER A 35 -3.86 -9.50 -10.74
N VAL A 36 -2.89 -9.98 -9.96
CA VAL A 36 -1.49 -9.54 -10.02
C VAL A 36 -0.96 -9.67 -11.45
N ALA A 37 -1.24 -10.79 -12.13
CA ALA A 37 -0.79 -11.02 -13.51
C ALA A 37 -1.30 -9.97 -14.51
N ALA A 38 -2.51 -9.44 -14.34
CA ALA A 38 -3.02 -8.35 -15.18
C ALA A 38 -2.29 -7.03 -14.90
N VAL A 39 -2.04 -6.72 -13.62
CA VAL A 39 -1.28 -5.52 -13.20
C VAL A 39 0.15 -5.60 -13.72
N GLU A 40 0.83 -6.73 -13.53
CA GLU A 40 2.18 -6.98 -14.05
C GLU A 40 2.25 -6.82 -15.57
N HIS A 41 1.30 -7.40 -16.28
CA HIS A 41 1.29 -7.36 -17.73
C HIS A 41 1.12 -5.93 -18.26
N LEU A 42 0.17 -5.17 -17.70
CA LEU A 42 -0.04 -3.77 -18.07
C LEU A 42 1.14 -2.88 -17.68
N HIS A 43 1.74 -3.10 -16.51
CA HIS A 43 2.95 -2.37 -16.11
C HIS A 43 4.11 -2.64 -17.06
N LYS A 44 4.30 -3.89 -17.52
CA LYS A 44 5.33 -4.23 -18.54
C LYS A 44 5.10 -3.51 -19.87
N LEU A 45 3.86 -3.31 -20.28
CA LEU A 45 3.52 -2.63 -21.53
C LEU A 45 3.65 -1.11 -21.44
N TYR A 46 3.34 -0.54 -20.28
CA TYR A 46 3.44 0.90 -20.04
C TYR A 46 3.88 1.20 -18.59
N PRO A 47 5.19 1.17 -18.30
CA PRO A 47 5.72 1.32 -16.95
C PRO A 47 5.35 2.64 -16.27
N ASP A 48 5.36 3.74 -17.03
CA ASP A 48 5.09 5.08 -16.51
C ASP A 48 3.66 5.26 -15.97
N ALA A 49 2.72 4.38 -16.35
CA ALA A 49 1.35 4.39 -15.83
C ALA A 49 1.28 4.30 -14.31
N ILE A 50 2.29 3.73 -13.65
CA ILE A 50 2.35 3.62 -12.19
C ILE A 50 2.43 5.00 -11.49
N ASN A 51 2.92 6.02 -12.22
CA ASN A 51 3.06 7.39 -11.77
C ASN A 51 2.04 8.34 -12.43
N HIS A 52 1.03 7.78 -13.12
CA HIS A 52 -0.04 8.58 -13.68
C HIS A 52 -1.15 8.72 -12.64
N ALA A 53 -1.41 9.93 -12.16
CA ALA A 53 -2.55 10.19 -11.30
C ALA A 53 -3.82 10.40 -12.15
N SER A 54 -4.95 9.90 -11.67
CA SER A 54 -6.26 10.27 -12.20
C SER A 54 -6.57 11.75 -11.95
N THR A 55 -7.68 12.25 -12.48
CA THR A 55 -8.13 13.63 -12.23
C THR A 55 -8.43 13.92 -10.75
N LEU A 56 -8.65 12.87 -9.95
CA LEU A 56 -8.81 12.96 -8.50
C LEU A 56 -7.47 12.85 -7.73
N GLY A 57 -6.33 12.81 -8.43
CA GLY A 57 -5.02 12.62 -7.80
C GLY A 57 -4.71 11.17 -7.40
N HIS A 58 -5.59 10.21 -7.71
CA HIS A 58 -5.39 8.81 -7.34
C HIS A 58 -4.45 8.13 -8.34
N TYR A 59 -3.32 7.62 -7.85
CA TYR A 59 -2.44 6.70 -8.56
C TYR A 59 -2.96 5.25 -8.48
N PRO A 60 -2.43 4.30 -9.27
CA PRO A 60 -2.90 2.90 -9.25
C PRO A 60 -2.93 2.27 -7.85
N ILE A 61 -1.92 2.54 -7.00
CA ILE A 61 -1.87 2.01 -5.62
C ILE A 61 -3.06 2.47 -4.76
N HIS A 62 -3.56 3.70 -4.94
CA HIS A 62 -4.72 4.20 -4.21
C HIS A 62 -5.98 3.41 -4.58
N TYR A 63 -6.13 3.03 -5.85
CA TYR A 63 -7.25 2.18 -6.28
C TYR A 63 -7.15 0.75 -5.75
N VAL A 64 -5.95 0.25 -5.43
CA VAL A 64 -5.82 -1.05 -4.74
C VAL A 64 -6.46 -0.97 -3.36
N ILE A 65 -6.18 0.13 -2.64
CA ILE A 65 -6.60 0.41 -1.27
C ILE A 65 -8.11 0.71 -1.21
N THR A 66 -8.62 1.65 -2.03
CA THR A 66 -10.04 2.08 -1.98
C THR A 66 -11.03 0.98 -2.36
N ASP A 67 -10.64 0.09 -3.28
CA ASP A 67 -11.52 -0.96 -3.79
C ASP A 67 -11.33 -2.30 -3.04
N LEU A 68 -10.57 -2.32 -1.94
CA LEU A 68 -10.33 -3.53 -1.14
C LEU A 68 -11.64 -4.24 -0.76
N ILE A 69 -12.66 -3.48 -0.33
CA ILE A 69 -13.96 -4.02 0.10
C ILE A 69 -14.77 -4.67 -1.03
N ARG A 70 -14.45 -4.34 -2.29
CA ARG A 70 -15.15 -4.88 -3.47
C ARG A 70 -14.51 -6.14 -4.02
N ARG A 71 -13.39 -6.60 -3.42
CA ARG A 71 -12.65 -7.77 -3.89
C ARG A 71 -13.29 -9.05 -3.37
N THR A 72 -13.41 -10.03 -4.27
CA THR A 72 -13.73 -11.41 -3.90
C THR A 72 -12.59 -12.11 -3.15
N ASN A 73 -11.35 -11.65 -3.31
CA ASN A 73 -10.19 -12.14 -2.55
C ASN A 73 -9.32 -10.95 -2.09
N PRO A 74 -9.56 -10.40 -0.89
CA PRO A 74 -8.85 -9.23 -0.38
C PRO A 74 -7.33 -9.41 -0.23
N THR A 75 -6.83 -10.63 -0.02
CA THR A 75 -5.38 -10.86 0.17
C THR A 75 -4.58 -10.55 -1.08
N VAL A 76 -5.16 -10.69 -2.28
CA VAL A 76 -4.54 -10.30 -3.56
C VAL A 76 -4.22 -8.80 -3.60
N ALA A 77 -4.93 -7.97 -2.84
CA ALA A 77 -4.61 -6.55 -2.73
C ALA A 77 -3.23 -6.32 -2.13
N VAL A 78 -2.85 -7.12 -1.12
CA VAL A 78 -1.52 -7.05 -0.49
C VAL A 78 -0.43 -7.35 -1.51
N ASP A 79 -0.62 -8.39 -2.33
CA ASP A 79 0.34 -8.76 -3.38
C ASP A 79 0.47 -7.67 -4.45
N ILE A 80 -0.64 -7.03 -4.84
CA ILE A 80 -0.61 -5.92 -5.79
C ILE A 80 0.08 -4.69 -5.17
N VAL A 81 -0.23 -4.32 -3.93
CA VAL A 81 0.45 -3.20 -3.23
C VAL A 81 1.96 -3.46 -3.18
N LYS A 82 2.36 -4.67 -2.77
CA LYS A 82 3.76 -5.08 -2.73
C LYS A 82 4.43 -4.97 -4.11
N PHE A 83 3.80 -5.52 -5.14
CA PHE A 83 4.31 -5.43 -6.52
C PHE A 83 4.53 -3.97 -6.96
N LEU A 84 3.56 -3.09 -6.71
CA LEU A 84 3.66 -1.68 -7.12
C LEU A 84 4.78 -0.95 -6.36
N LEU A 85 4.96 -1.21 -5.07
CA LEU A 85 6.05 -0.66 -4.26
C LEU A 85 7.42 -1.17 -4.72
N ASP A 86 7.51 -2.44 -5.10
CA ASP A 86 8.74 -3.07 -5.60
C ASP A 86 9.14 -2.54 -6.98
N CYS A 87 8.17 -2.15 -7.82
CA CYS A 87 8.44 -1.65 -9.17
C CYS A 87 9.10 -0.27 -9.20
N ASN A 88 8.77 0.61 -8.24
CA ASN A 88 9.29 1.97 -8.20
C ASN A 88 9.34 2.52 -6.77
N PRO A 89 10.54 2.89 -6.26
CA PRO A 89 10.71 3.34 -4.88
C PRO A 89 9.97 4.65 -4.57
N ASN A 90 9.58 5.44 -5.58
CA ASN A 90 8.83 6.68 -5.38
C ASN A 90 7.33 6.43 -5.18
N VAL A 91 6.82 5.23 -5.47
CA VAL A 91 5.40 4.90 -5.25
C VAL A 91 5.02 5.10 -3.79
N LYS A 92 5.92 4.78 -2.85
CA LYS A 92 5.72 4.97 -1.41
C LYS A 92 5.52 6.44 -0.98
N LEU A 93 5.90 7.39 -1.84
CA LEU A 93 5.79 8.83 -1.62
C LEU A 93 4.57 9.44 -2.31
N GLN A 94 3.80 8.65 -3.06
CA GLN A 94 2.57 9.13 -3.68
C GLN A 94 1.56 9.51 -2.58
N MET A 95 0.84 10.60 -2.84
CA MET A 95 -0.15 11.16 -1.92
C MET A 95 -1.43 11.48 -2.67
N VAL A 96 -2.54 11.47 -1.94
CA VAL A 96 -3.85 11.95 -2.39
C VAL A 96 -4.36 12.95 -1.38
N ASP A 97 -4.76 14.15 -1.83
CA ASP A 97 -5.24 15.23 -0.94
C ASP A 97 -4.29 15.54 0.24
N GLY A 98 -2.98 15.37 0.04
CA GLY A 98 -1.95 15.56 1.07
C GLY A 98 -1.82 14.38 2.06
N LEU A 99 -2.60 13.31 1.88
CA LEU A 99 -2.55 12.11 2.70
C LEU A 99 -1.46 11.17 2.16
N SER A 100 -0.54 10.75 3.04
CA SER A 100 0.39 9.65 2.74
C SER A 100 -0.37 8.34 2.54
N LEU A 101 0.24 7.37 1.84
CA LEU A 101 -0.37 6.04 1.66
C LEU A 101 -0.70 5.37 2.99
N LEU A 102 0.16 5.51 4.00
CA LEU A 102 -0.06 4.91 5.31
C LEU A 102 -1.27 5.54 6.00
N TYR A 103 -1.35 6.88 6.02
CA TYR A 103 -2.50 7.56 6.60
C TYR A 103 -3.79 7.22 5.83
N PHE A 104 -3.74 7.25 4.51
CA PHE A 104 -4.87 6.90 3.65
C PHE A 104 -5.39 5.48 3.91
N ALA A 105 -4.50 4.50 4.08
CA ALA A 105 -4.87 3.13 4.41
C ALA A 105 -5.46 2.98 5.83
N CYS A 106 -5.05 3.82 6.80
CA CYS A 106 -5.63 3.81 8.16
C CYS A 106 -7.10 4.22 8.18
N LEU A 107 -7.55 4.97 7.16
CA LEU A 107 -8.93 5.44 7.03
C LEU A 107 -9.88 4.39 6.43
N LEU A 108 -9.38 3.20 6.07
CA LEU A 108 -10.21 2.15 5.51
C LEU A 108 -11.18 1.56 6.54
N GLU A 109 -12.41 1.34 6.07
CA GLU A 109 -13.41 0.59 6.81
C GLU A 109 -13.01 -0.89 6.92
N CYS A 110 -12.78 -1.33 8.15
CA CYS A 110 -12.46 -2.72 8.47
C CYS A 110 -13.74 -3.49 8.83
N ASN A 111 -13.80 -4.75 8.42
CA ASN A 111 -14.81 -5.74 8.82
C ASN A 111 -14.19 -7.14 8.86
N ASP A 112 -14.93 -8.12 9.40
CA ASP A 112 -14.44 -9.49 9.59
C ASP A 112 -13.89 -10.17 8.32
N LEU A 113 -14.26 -9.71 7.12
CA LEU A 113 -13.82 -10.29 5.85
C LEU A 113 -12.54 -9.65 5.29
N ASN A 114 -12.21 -8.42 5.69
CA ASN A 114 -11.14 -7.64 5.06
C ASN A 114 -10.04 -7.18 6.03
N THR A 115 -10.23 -7.29 7.35
CA THR A 115 -9.28 -6.69 8.30
C THR A 115 -7.87 -7.24 8.15
N ASP A 116 -7.71 -8.56 7.93
CA ASP A 116 -6.39 -9.16 7.71
C ASP A 116 -5.69 -8.58 6.48
N ALA A 117 -6.44 -8.28 5.42
CA ALA A 117 -5.89 -7.66 4.22
C ALA A 117 -5.58 -6.17 4.45
N VAL A 118 -6.39 -5.44 5.23
CA VAL A 118 -6.08 -4.06 5.63
C VAL A 118 -4.77 -4.03 6.42
N LEU A 119 -4.62 -4.90 7.43
CA LEU A 119 -3.40 -5.00 8.22
C LEU A 119 -2.19 -5.39 7.36
N GLY A 120 -2.37 -6.31 6.41
CA GLY A 120 -1.34 -6.68 5.44
C GLY A 120 -0.89 -5.51 4.55
N ILE A 121 -1.84 -4.69 4.08
CA ILE A 121 -1.54 -3.46 3.32
C ILE A 121 -0.81 -2.45 4.19
N LEU A 122 -1.30 -2.19 5.41
CA LEU A 122 -0.67 -1.27 6.36
C LEU A 122 0.77 -1.69 6.64
N LYS A 123 1.00 -2.98 6.92
CA LYS A 123 2.33 -3.53 7.15
C LYS A 123 3.22 -3.35 5.92
N THR A 124 2.72 -3.68 4.73
CA THR A 124 3.49 -3.57 3.47
C THR A 124 3.89 -2.12 3.17
N ILE A 125 2.99 -1.16 3.38
CA ILE A 125 3.27 0.27 3.17
C ILE A 125 4.25 0.78 4.22
N TYR A 126 4.04 0.43 5.49
CA TYR A 126 4.93 0.81 6.59
C TYR A 126 6.34 0.26 6.38
N ASP A 127 6.50 -1.00 6.01
CA ASP A 127 7.82 -1.60 5.76
C ASP A 127 8.56 -0.90 4.60
N ALA A 128 7.82 -0.40 3.60
CA ALA A 128 8.41 0.38 2.50
C ALA A 128 8.80 1.81 2.92
N ASN A 129 8.05 2.42 3.85
CA ASN A 129 8.27 3.78 4.33
C ASN A 129 7.91 3.98 5.82
N PRO A 130 8.77 3.52 6.76
CA PRO A 130 8.44 3.54 8.19
C PRO A 130 8.24 4.95 8.75
N GLU A 131 8.94 5.94 8.20
CA GLU A 131 8.86 7.35 8.61
C GLU A 131 7.45 7.94 8.42
N ALA A 132 6.62 7.37 7.54
CA ALA A 132 5.25 7.82 7.31
C ALA A 132 4.38 7.74 8.57
N ILE A 133 4.71 6.88 9.54
CA ILE A 133 3.95 6.73 10.79
C ILE A 133 4.05 7.96 11.70
N GLU A 134 5.03 8.83 11.46
CA GLU A 134 5.27 10.04 12.25
C GLU A 134 4.37 11.21 11.82
N ASP A 135 3.54 11.02 10.80
CA ASP A 135 2.51 11.99 10.41
C ASP A 135 1.58 12.28 11.60
N ILE A 136 1.54 13.55 12.01
CA ILE A 136 0.75 13.99 13.16
C ILE A 136 -0.75 13.71 12.97
N ASN A 137 -1.22 13.66 11.73
CA ASN A 137 -2.61 13.37 11.43
C ASN A 137 -2.96 11.93 11.80
N ILE A 138 -2.04 10.98 11.62
CA ILE A 138 -2.21 9.57 12.01
C ILE A 138 -2.46 9.47 13.52
N ALA A 139 -1.59 10.09 14.31
CA ALA A 139 -1.73 10.09 15.76
C ALA A 139 -2.99 10.83 16.24
N SER A 140 -3.33 11.96 15.62
CA SER A 140 -4.51 12.76 15.99
C SER A 140 -5.84 12.05 15.75
N SER A 141 -5.89 11.18 14.75
CA SER A 141 -7.09 10.46 14.33
C SER A 141 -7.18 9.03 14.92
N ILE A 142 -6.23 8.66 15.80
CA ILE A 142 -6.09 7.28 16.32
C ILE A 142 -7.40 6.71 16.87
N TYR A 143 -8.18 7.50 17.60
CA TYR A 143 -9.43 7.04 18.22
C TYR A 143 -10.57 6.81 17.21
N GLY A 144 -10.45 7.31 15.98
CA GLY A 144 -11.40 7.09 14.90
C GLY A 144 -11.16 5.82 14.11
N TYR A 145 -10.02 5.15 14.28
CA TYR A 145 -9.67 3.95 13.52
C TYR A 145 -10.30 2.69 14.10
N HIS A 146 -10.36 1.64 13.29
CA HIS A 146 -10.72 0.31 13.76
C HIS A 146 -9.73 -0.19 14.85
N PRO A 147 -10.18 -0.91 15.90
CA PRO A 147 -9.30 -1.33 17.01
C PRO A 147 -8.04 -2.09 16.59
N GLN A 148 -8.12 -2.93 15.55
CA GLN A 148 -6.94 -3.65 15.04
C GLN A 148 -5.94 -2.71 14.32
N VAL A 149 -6.43 -1.67 13.64
CA VAL A 149 -5.58 -0.62 13.05
C VAL A 149 -4.95 0.23 14.15
N GLN A 150 -5.70 0.55 15.22
CA GLN A 150 -5.15 1.24 16.39
C GLN A 150 -4.03 0.44 17.04
N ALA A 151 -4.23 -0.87 17.24
CA ALA A 151 -3.22 -1.75 17.81
C ALA A 151 -1.95 -1.77 16.95
N PHE A 152 -2.10 -1.95 15.63
CA PHE A 152 -0.99 -1.91 14.68
C PHE A 152 -0.18 -0.60 14.78
N ILE A 153 -0.85 0.55 14.70
CA ILE A 153 -0.17 1.86 14.75
C ILE A 153 0.53 2.07 16.11
N ASN A 154 -0.11 1.70 17.22
CA ASN A 154 0.49 1.85 18.54
C ASN A 154 1.72 0.96 18.71
N ASP A 155 1.68 -0.29 18.24
CA ASP A 155 2.80 -1.23 18.32
C ASP A 155 4.01 -0.72 17.52
N GLU A 156 3.77 -0.26 16.28
CA GLU A 156 4.83 0.27 15.42
C GLU A 156 5.38 1.62 15.92
N LEU A 157 4.53 2.50 16.49
CA LEU A 157 4.99 3.74 17.14
C LEU A 157 5.87 3.46 18.37
N VAL A 158 5.56 2.42 19.15
CA VAL A 158 6.42 2.01 20.27
C VAL A 158 7.79 1.57 19.75
N TYR A 159 7.82 0.80 18.65
CA TYR A 159 9.08 0.39 18.03
C TYR A 159 9.92 1.59 17.55
N VAL A 160 9.32 2.51 16.80
CA VAL A 160 10.00 3.73 16.30
C VAL A 160 10.54 4.59 17.44
N ARG A 161 9.75 4.78 18.50
CA ARG A 161 10.19 5.53 19.69
C ARG A 161 11.39 4.87 20.37
N ARG A 162 11.38 3.55 20.50
CA ARG A 162 12.52 2.79 21.06
C ARG A 162 13.75 2.90 20.17
N ALA A 163 13.60 2.82 18.84
CA ALA A 163 14.70 2.95 17.90
C ALA A 163 15.42 4.32 17.99
N LYS A 164 14.69 5.38 18.36
CA LYS A 164 15.25 6.73 18.57
C LYS A 164 15.94 6.91 19.93
N ASP A 165 15.65 6.05 20.91
CA ASP A 165 16.30 6.09 22.21
C ASP A 165 17.63 5.32 22.16
N HIS A 166 18.73 6.07 22.06
CA HIS A 166 20.08 5.50 22.00
C HIS A 166 20.40 4.63 23.22
N GLY A 167 19.85 4.95 24.41
CA GLY A 167 20.05 4.15 25.61
C GLY A 167 19.40 2.78 25.48
N LEU A 168 18.15 2.75 25.01
CA LEU A 168 17.42 1.49 24.79
C LEU A 168 18.05 0.63 23.68
N MET A 169 18.55 1.26 22.61
CA MET A 169 19.16 0.51 21.48
C MET A 169 20.55 -0.04 21.77
N THR A 170 21.25 0.48 22.78
CA THR A 170 22.61 0.03 23.17
C THR A 170 22.64 -0.81 24.43
N THR A 171 21.51 -0.97 25.12
CA THR A 171 21.41 -1.80 26.33
C THR A 171 21.11 -3.26 25.95
N PRO A 172 21.96 -4.23 26.34
CA PRO A 172 21.70 -5.65 26.10
C PRO A 172 20.48 -6.16 26.88
N VAL A 173 19.64 -6.98 26.24
CA VAL A 173 18.58 -7.76 26.90
C VAL A 173 19.17 -8.93 27.71
N HIS A 174 18.32 -9.68 28.42
CA HIS A 174 18.72 -10.70 29.42
C HIS A 174 19.72 -11.77 28.96
N ASN A 175 19.95 -11.94 27.66
CA ASN A 175 20.89 -12.89 27.07
C ASN A 175 22.11 -12.21 26.40
N GLY A 176 22.34 -10.92 26.66
CA GLY A 176 23.42 -10.13 26.05
C GLY A 176 23.12 -9.65 24.62
N GLN A 177 21.95 -9.95 24.07
CA GLN A 177 21.56 -9.46 22.74
C GLN A 177 21.09 -8.01 22.80
N LEU A 178 21.57 -7.18 21.88
CA LEU A 178 20.94 -5.89 21.59
C LEU A 178 19.57 -6.06 20.94
N PRO A 179 18.66 -5.05 21.01
CA PRO A 179 17.38 -5.07 20.32
C PRO A 179 17.46 -5.40 18.82
N LEU A 180 18.56 -5.04 18.16
CA LEU A 180 18.82 -5.39 16.76
C LEU A 180 18.81 -6.91 16.51
N HIS A 181 19.36 -7.72 17.42
CA HIS A 181 19.39 -9.18 17.23
C HIS A 181 17.98 -9.76 17.32
N THR A 182 17.13 -9.25 18.22
CA THR A 182 15.74 -9.68 18.33
C THR A 182 14.92 -9.30 17.12
N ALA A 183 15.20 -8.15 16.49
CA ALA A 183 14.52 -7.72 15.28
C ALA A 183 14.91 -8.52 14.01
N LEU A 184 16.02 -9.25 14.05
CA LEU A 184 16.54 -10.03 12.91
C LEU A 184 16.25 -11.54 13.01
N CYS A 185 15.65 -12.00 14.11
CA CYS A 185 15.25 -13.40 14.34
C CYS A 185 13.77 -13.61 13.99
#